data_AF-A0A8C8S991-F1
#
_entry.id   AF-A0A8C8S991-F1
#
_cell.length_a   1.000
_cell.length_b   1.000
_cell.length_c   1.000
_cell.angle_alpha   90.00
_cell.angle_beta   90.00
_cell.angle_gamma   90.00
#
_symmetry.space_group_name_H-M   'P 1'
#
loop_
_entity.id
_entity.type
_entity.pdbx_description
1 polymer ?
#
loop_
_entity_poly.entity_id
_entity_poly.type
_entity_poly.pdbx_seq_one_letter_code
_entity_poly.pdbx_strand_id
1 'polypeptide(L)'
;SRLERIVRLSRKFQGLQLERETCLASNYALAKENLALRPRLENGKASLAIKYQELRETREACREKQRRVETCLGKGSPRSALSQLRAELDAAEEESEAQVERFLGRELPLDAFLEFFQRSRTLAHLRRTQAEKLEDLLQKEKPPPRFPAPARAQAALVQNAASPKLLPLRGSPLRLIRHIPLLSPRPFHLQKPPHR
;
A
#
# COMPACT_ATOMS: atom_id res chain seq x y z
N SER A 1 18.13 -71.76 8.56
CA SER A 1 17.52 -73.11 8.42
C SER A 1 17.30 -73.49 6.94
N ARG A 2 17.04 -74.77 6.60
CA ARG A 2 16.74 -75.21 5.20
C ARG A 2 15.53 -74.44 4.60
N LEU A 3 14.54 -74.15 5.45
CA LEU A 3 13.35 -73.36 5.13
C LEU A 3 13.70 -71.93 4.67
N GLU A 4 14.57 -71.21 5.39
CA GLU A 4 15.00 -69.87 4.96
C GLU A 4 15.67 -69.87 3.59
N ARG A 5 16.45 -70.90 3.29
CA ARG A 5 17.12 -71.03 1.98
C ARG A 5 16.10 -71.22 0.87
N ILE A 6 15.06 -72.04 1.08
CA ILE A 6 13.96 -72.24 0.12
C ILE A 6 13.15 -70.95 -0.06
N VAL A 7 12.85 -70.22 1.03
CA VAL A 7 12.12 -68.95 0.97
C VAL A 7 12.91 -67.89 0.20
N ARG A 8 14.23 -67.77 0.41
CA ARG A 8 15.09 -66.81 -0.33
C ARG A 8 15.20 -67.10 -1.83
N LEU A 9 15.09 -68.37 -2.22
CA LEU A 9 15.13 -68.80 -3.62
C LEU A 9 13.74 -68.78 -4.29
N SER A 10 12.68 -68.48 -3.53
CA SER A 10 11.33 -68.34 -4.09
C SER A 10 11.26 -67.14 -5.02
N ARG A 11 10.69 -67.34 -6.21
CA ARG A 11 10.44 -66.25 -7.18
C ARG A 11 9.65 -65.09 -6.58
N LYS A 12 8.70 -65.38 -5.69
CA LYS A 12 7.90 -64.35 -5.01
C LYS A 12 8.78 -63.48 -4.09
N PHE A 13 9.68 -64.10 -3.33
CA PHE A 13 10.59 -63.38 -2.45
C PHE A 13 11.62 -62.55 -3.23
N GLN A 14 12.18 -63.11 -4.31
CA GLN A 14 13.10 -62.40 -5.19
C GLN A 14 12.43 -61.22 -5.92
N GLY A 15 11.19 -61.38 -6.38
CA GLY A 15 10.42 -60.28 -6.99
C GLY A 15 10.22 -59.11 -6.04
N LEU A 16 9.76 -59.39 -4.81
CA LEU A 16 9.58 -58.36 -3.78
C LEU A 16 10.92 -57.68 -3.40
N GLN A 17 12.01 -58.45 -3.39
CA GLN A 17 13.34 -57.90 -3.11
C GLN A 17 13.79 -56.93 -4.23
N LEU A 18 13.56 -57.29 -5.50
CA LEU A 18 13.87 -56.41 -6.63
C LEU A 18 12.99 -55.15 -6.63
N GLU A 19 11.69 -55.28 -6.34
CA GLU A 19 10.78 -54.14 -6.20
C GLU A 19 11.24 -53.19 -5.08
N ARG A 20 11.67 -53.75 -3.94
CA ARG A 20 12.24 -52.97 -2.83
C ARG A 20 13.49 -52.23 -3.27
N GLU A 21 14.42 -52.88 -3.94
CA GLU A 21 15.67 -52.26 -4.42
C GLU A 21 15.40 -51.15 -5.44
N THR A 22 14.45 -51.38 -6.36
CA THR A 22 13.99 -50.38 -7.33
C THR A 22 13.38 -49.16 -6.63
N CYS A 23 12.52 -49.40 -5.64
CA CYS A 23 11.88 -48.35 -4.85
C CYS A 23 12.92 -47.54 -4.04
N LEU A 24 13.88 -48.22 -3.40
CA LEU A 24 14.96 -47.57 -2.66
C LEU A 24 15.86 -46.73 -3.56
N ALA A 25 16.24 -47.25 -4.73
CA ALA A 25 17.05 -46.51 -5.71
C ALA A 25 16.31 -45.25 -6.20
N SER A 26 15.02 -45.37 -6.50
CA SER A 26 14.16 -44.24 -6.89
C SER A 26 14.03 -43.21 -5.77
N ASN A 27 13.74 -43.65 -4.54
CA ASN A 27 13.64 -42.76 -3.38
C ASN A 27 14.95 -42.02 -3.12
N TYR A 28 16.09 -42.71 -3.21
CA TYR A 28 17.41 -42.12 -3.06
C TYR A 28 17.69 -41.07 -4.14
N ALA A 29 17.39 -41.36 -5.40
CA ALA A 29 17.55 -40.41 -6.50
C ALA A 29 16.71 -39.13 -6.26
N LEU A 30 15.43 -39.30 -5.89
CA LEU A 30 14.54 -38.18 -5.57
C LEU A 30 15.02 -37.40 -4.34
N ALA A 31 15.50 -38.06 -3.29
CA ALA A 31 16.02 -37.40 -2.11
C ALA A 31 17.26 -36.56 -2.45
N LYS A 32 18.17 -37.10 -3.26
CA LYS A 32 19.36 -36.40 -3.73
C LYS A 32 19.00 -35.17 -4.56
N GLU A 33 18.07 -35.30 -5.49
CA GLU A 33 17.60 -34.17 -6.31
C GLU A 33 16.89 -33.11 -5.45
N ASN A 34 16.00 -33.52 -4.55
CA ASN A 34 15.32 -32.62 -3.63
C ASN A 34 16.32 -31.84 -2.78
N LEU A 35 17.32 -32.50 -2.21
CA LEU A 35 18.38 -31.85 -1.42
C LEU A 35 19.19 -30.87 -2.26
N ALA A 36 19.49 -31.19 -3.53
CA ALA A 36 20.19 -30.29 -4.44
C ALA A 36 19.36 -29.02 -4.78
N LEU A 37 18.03 -29.12 -4.81
CA LEU A 37 17.13 -28.00 -5.11
C LEU A 37 16.88 -27.08 -3.91
N ARG A 38 17.00 -27.58 -2.67
CA ARG A 38 16.78 -26.79 -1.44
C ARG A 38 17.50 -25.43 -1.41
N PRO A 39 18.83 -25.33 -1.65
CA PRO A 39 19.53 -24.05 -1.58
C PRO A 39 18.97 -23.04 -2.59
N ARG A 40 18.63 -23.47 -3.81
CA ARG A 40 18.05 -22.59 -4.83
C ARG A 40 16.66 -22.08 -4.40
N LEU A 41 15.84 -22.93 -3.80
CA LEU A 41 14.51 -22.54 -3.30
C LEU A 41 14.61 -21.59 -2.10
N GLU A 42 15.53 -21.87 -1.16
CA GLU A 42 15.78 -21.03 0.01
C GLU A 42 16.30 -19.65 -0.40
N ASN A 43 17.26 -19.59 -1.32
CA ASN A 43 17.76 -18.34 -1.89
C ASN A 43 16.66 -17.56 -2.64
N GLY A 44 15.82 -18.27 -3.40
CA GLY A 44 14.68 -17.67 -4.09
C GLY A 44 13.66 -17.07 -3.12
N LYS A 45 13.34 -17.77 -2.02
CA LYS A 45 12.46 -17.26 -0.96
C LYS A 45 13.06 -16.03 -0.27
N ALA A 46 14.35 -16.05 0.04
CA ALA A 46 15.04 -14.92 0.66
C ALA A 46 15.05 -13.69 -0.27
N SER A 47 15.40 -13.88 -1.55
CA SER A 47 15.40 -12.81 -2.55
C SER A 47 14.01 -12.19 -2.74
N LEU A 48 12.98 -13.03 -2.76
CA LEU A 48 11.60 -12.59 -2.86
C LEU A 48 11.16 -11.79 -1.63
N ALA A 49 11.53 -12.24 -0.43
CA ALA A 49 11.25 -11.52 0.81
C ALA A 49 11.90 -10.12 0.81
N ILE A 50 13.15 -10.02 0.36
CA ILE A 50 13.86 -8.73 0.21
C ILE A 50 13.09 -7.81 -0.76
N LYS A 51 12.69 -8.32 -1.93
CA LYS A 51 11.93 -7.53 -2.92
C LYS A 51 10.58 -7.06 -2.40
N TYR A 52 9.87 -7.88 -1.62
CA TYR A 52 8.63 -7.46 -0.98
C TYR A 52 8.86 -6.38 0.09
N GLN A 53 9.96 -6.47 0.82
CA GLN A 53 10.33 -5.46 1.81
C GLN A 53 10.65 -4.11 1.15
N GLU A 54 11.49 -4.11 0.09
CA GLU A 54 11.76 -2.92 -0.73
C GLU A 54 10.48 -2.29 -1.29
N LEU A 55 9.57 -3.12 -1.83
CA LEU A 55 8.28 -2.66 -2.34
C LEU A 55 7.42 -2.02 -1.25
N ARG A 56 7.42 -2.62 -0.05
CA ARG A 56 6.67 -2.07 1.09
C ARG A 56 7.21 -0.70 1.49
N GLU A 57 8.52 -0.58 1.64
CA GLU A 57 9.19 0.68 2.02
C GLU A 57 8.95 1.78 0.99
N THR A 58 9.13 1.47 -0.29
CA THR A 58 8.88 2.44 -1.38
C THR A 58 7.42 2.86 -1.46
N ARG A 59 6.48 1.93 -1.24
CA ARG A 59 5.05 2.23 -1.16
C ARG A 59 4.72 3.12 0.04
N GLU A 60 5.29 2.84 1.21
CA GLU A 60 5.10 3.65 2.42
C GLU A 60 5.66 5.07 2.23
N ALA A 61 6.87 5.19 1.66
CA ALA A 61 7.48 6.48 1.33
C ALA A 61 6.66 7.26 0.29
N CYS A 62 6.12 6.58 -0.73
CA CYS A 62 5.24 7.20 -1.72
C CYS A 62 3.94 7.72 -1.08
N ARG A 63 3.30 6.91 -0.21
CA ARG A 63 2.11 7.32 0.54
C ARG A 63 2.36 8.51 1.44
N GLU A 64 3.52 8.56 2.10
CA GLU A 64 3.89 9.69 2.93
C GLU A 64 4.07 10.97 2.09
N LYS A 65 4.81 10.90 0.98
CA LYS A 65 4.95 12.03 0.05
C LYS A 65 3.60 12.51 -0.46
N GLN A 66 2.70 11.58 -0.81
CA GLN A 66 1.35 11.90 -1.22
C GLN A 66 0.57 12.63 -0.12
N ARG A 67 0.56 12.14 1.12
CA ARG A 67 -0.10 12.82 2.24
C ARG A 67 0.46 14.23 2.48
N ARG A 68 1.78 14.41 2.35
CA ARG A 68 2.41 15.73 2.47
C ARG A 68 1.92 16.68 1.39
N VAL A 69 1.89 16.23 0.14
CA VAL A 69 1.35 17.01 -0.98
C VAL A 69 -0.12 17.34 -0.75
N GLU A 70 -0.95 16.37 -0.37
CA GLU A 70 -2.37 16.59 -0.07
C GLU A 70 -2.58 17.59 1.08
N THR A 71 -1.73 17.55 2.11
CA THR A 71 -1.80 18.52 3.23
C THR A 71 -1.40 19.93 2.77
N CYS A 72 -0.32 20.05 2.00
CA CYS A 72 0.15 21.32 1.46
C CYS A 72 -0.87 21.91 0.47
N LEU A 73 -1.42 21.09 -0.43
CA LEU A 73 -2.45 21.50 -1.38
C LEU A 73 -3.78 21.80 -0.69
N GLY A 74 -4.16 21.05 0.35
CA GLY A 74 -5.38 21.33 1.10
C GLY A 74 -5.33 22.71 1.74
N LYS A 75 -4.31 22.96 2.56
CA LYS A 75 -4.12 24.23 3.28
C LYS A 75 -3.79 25.41 2.36
N GLY A 76 -3.00 25.16 1.31
CA GLY A 76 -2.54 26.18 0.37
C GLY A 76 -3.36 26.29 -0.91
N SER A 77 -4.50 25.59 -1.03
CA SER A 77 -5.32 25.69 -2.24
C SER A 77 -5.91 27.09 -2.35
N PRO A 78 -6.03 27.64 -3.57
CA PRO A 78 -6.67 28.94 -3.78
C PRO A 78 -8.13 28.93 -3.31
N ARG A 79 -8.80 27.78 -3.33
CA ARG A 79 -10.16 27.61 -2.81
C ARG A 79 -10.22 27.64 -1.28
N SER A 80 -9.23 27.07 -0.58
CA SER A 80 -9.10 27.20 0.88
C SER A 80 -8.79 28.64 1.28
N ALA A 81 -7.87 29.30 0.56
CA ALA A 81 -7.55 30.71 0.79
C ALA A 81 -8.77 31.62 0.60
N LEU A 82 -9.61 31.35 -0.42
CA LEU A 82 -10.86 32.06 -0.61
C LEU A 82 -11.84 31.85 0.56
N SER A 83 -12.00 30.61 1.03
CA SER A 83 -12.86 30.32 2.17
C SER A 83 -12.39 31.04 3.44
N GLN A 84 -11.08 31.13 3.65
CA GLN A 84 -10.49 31.87 4.77
C GLN A 84 -10.74 33.38 4.63
N LEU A 85 -10.51 33.96 3.44
CA LEU A 85 -10.77 35.37 3.18
C LEU A 85 -12.24 35.76 3.45
N ARG A 86 -13.19 34.89 3.09
CA ARG A 86 -14.62 35.11 3.37
C ARG A 86 -14.90 35.07 4.88
N ALA A 87 -14.39 34.08 5.60
CA ALA A 87 -14.56 34.04 7.06
C ALA A 87 -13.93 35.25 7.77
N GLU A 88 -12.77 35.71 7.30
CA GLU A 88 -12.12 36.91 7.84
C GLU A 88 -12.83 38.22 7.42
N LEU A 89 -13.55 38.22 6.30
CA LEU A 89 -14.44 39.32 5.89
C LEU A 89 -15.63 39.38 6.84
N ASP A 90 -16.34 38.27 7.02
CA ASP A 90 -17.50 38.16 7.90
C ASP A 90 -17.13 38.62 9.34
N ALA A 91 -15.98 38.17 9.85
CA ALA A 91 -15.50 38.58 11.17
C ALA A 91 -15.19 40.09 11.27
N ALA A 92 -14.69 40.72 10.21
CA ALA A 92 -14.45 42.17 10.20
C ALA A 92 -15.76 42.96 10.08
N GLU A 93 -16.73 42.45 9.33
CA GLU A 93 -18.08 43.03 9.24
C GLU A 93 -18.78 42.98 10.60
N GLU A 94 -18.78 41.82 11.26
CA GLU A 94 -19.37 41.62 12.58
C GLU A 94 -18.69 42.49 13.66
N GLU A 95 -17.36 42.61 13.65
CA GLU A 95 -16.65 43.53 14.54
C GLU A 95 -17.06 44.99 14.28
N SER A 96 -17.26 45.39 13.00
CA SER A 96 -17.71 46.73 12.68
C SER A 96 -19.15 47.00 13.15
N GLU A 97 -20.02 46.00 13.09
CA GLU A 97 -21.40 46.07 13.60
C GLU A 97 -21.41 46.15 15.13
N ALA A 98 -20.61 45.33 15.81
CA ALA A 98 -20.45 45.38 17.26
C ALA A 98 -19.96 46.76 17.74
N GLN A 99 -19.04 47.39 17.00
CA GLN A 99 -18.57 48.74 17.30
C GLN A 99 -19.69 49.79 17.16
N VAL A 100 -20.55 49.66 16.14
CA VAL A 100 -21.72 50.52 15.96
C VAL A 100 -22.70 50.36 17.12
N GLU A 101 -23.05 49.12 17.48
CA GLU A 101 -23.96 48.83 18.59
C GLU A 101 -23.45 49.40 19.92
N ARG A 102 -22.16 49.20 20.23
CA ARG A 102 -21.53 49.76 21.44
C ARG A 102 -21.51 51.28 21.46
N PHE A 103 -21.27 51.92 20.31
CA PHE A 103 -21.31 53.37 20.20
C PHE A 103 -22.74 53.92 20.41
N LEU A 104 -23.75 53.31 19.78
CA LEU A 104 -25.16 53.67 19.98
C LEU A 104 -25.63 53.43 21.43
N GLY A 105 -25.09 52.40 22.07
CA GLY A 105 -25.26 52.11 23.49
C GLY A 105 -24.52 53.06 24.45
N ARG A 106 -23.76 54.03 23.92
CA ARG A 106 -22.90 54.97 24.69
C ARG A 106 -21.80 54.30 25.51
N GLU A 107 -21.42 53.07 25.15
CA GLU A 107 -20.33 52.31 25.78
C GLU A 107 -18.96 52.66 25.20
N LEU A 108 -18.93 53.35 24.06
CA LEU A 108 -17.72 53.71 23.33
C LEU A 108 -17.73 55.22 23.01
N PRO A 109 -16.69 56.00 23.39
CA PRO A 109 -16.61 57.42 23.03
C PRO A 109 -16.38 57.60 21.53
N LEU A 110 -16.78 58.77 21.00
CA LEU A 110 -16.75 59.06 19.56
C LEU A 110 -15.36 58.85 18.93
N ASP A 111 -14.30 59.38 19.55
CA ASP A 111 -12.95 59.30 18.98
C ASP A 111 -12.48 57.85 18.86
N ALA A 112 -12.73 57.03 19.89
CA ALA A 112 -12.40 55.61 19.86
C ALA A 112 -13.25 54.84 18.83
N PHE A 113 -14.55 55.15 18.75
CA PHE A 113 -15.41 54.57 17.72
C PHE A 113 -14.87 54.84 16.31
N LEU A 114 -14.53 56.09 16.00
CA LEU A 114 -14.03 56.46 14.68
C LEU A 114 -12.74 55.70 14.33
N GLU A 115 -11.79 55.58 15.26
CA GLU A 115 -10.56 54.84 15.01
C GLU A 115 -10.81 53.34 14.74
N PHE A 116 -11.56 52.67 15.62
CA PHE A 116 -11.80 51.22 15.50
C PHE A 116 -12.70 50.88 14.31
N PHE A 117 -13.76 51.65 14.09
CA PHE A 117 -14.71 51.45 13.00
C PHE A 117 -14.06 51.67 11.64
N GLN A 118 -13.30 52.75 11.47
CA GLN A 118 -12.58 52.98 10.22
C GLN A 118 -11.58 51.85 9.94
N ARG A 119 -10.86 51.38 10.97
CA ARG A 119 -9.93 50.26 10.82
C ARG A 119 -10.66 48.97 10.40
N SER A 120 -11.73 48.61 11.08
CA SER A 120 -12.49 47.38 10.78
C SER A 120 -13.13 47.44 9.39
N ARG A 121 -13.76 48.58 9.04
CA ARG A 121 -14.36 48.80 7.72
C ARG A 121 -13.34 48.79 6.59
N THR A 122 -12.20 49.43 6.78
CA THR A 122 -11.12 49.42 5.77
C THR A 122 -10.66 47.99 5.52
N LEU A 123 -10.50 47.20 6.58
CA LEU A 123 -10.11 45.80 6.49
C LEU A 123 -11.17 44.94 5.78
N ALA A 124 -12.45 45.12 6.10
CA ALA A 124 -13.56 44.45 5.43
C ALA A 124 -13.60 44.76 3.92
N HIS A 125 -13.49 46.03 3.53
CA HIS A 125 -13.48 46.42 2.12
C HIS A 125 -12.28 45.84 1.35
N LEU A 126 -11.10 45.82 1.98
CA LEU A 126 -9.90 45.21 1.41
C LEU A 126 -10.12 43.70 1.17
N ARG A 127 -10.61 42.97 2.18
CA ARG A 127 -10.86 41.52 2.08
C ARG A 127 -11.95 41.17 1.08
N ARG A 128 -13.01 41.97 1.00
CA ARG A 128 -14.06 41.82 -0.02
C ARG A 128 -13.47 41.92 -1.43
N THR A 129 -12.66 42.94 -1.67
CA THR A 129 -11.98 43.12 -2.95
C THR A 129 -11.03 41.94 -3.24
N GLN A 130 -10.27 41.47 -2.25
CA GLN A 130 -9.38 40.32 -2.39
C GLN A 130 -10.15 39.03 -2.72
N ALA A 131 -11.29 38.79 -2.05
CA ALA A 131 -12.15 37.64 -2.30
C ALA A 131 -12.73 37.65 -3.72
N GLU A 132 -13.28 38.79 -4.16
CA GLU A 132 -13.78 38.98 -5.53
C GLU A 132 -12.70 38.70 -6.58
N LYS A 133 -11.49 39.25 -6.39
CA LYS A 133 -10.38 39.02 -7.34
C LYS A 133 -9.92 37.57 -7.38
N LEU A 134 -9.87 36.89 -6.24
CA LEU A 134 -9.53 35.48 -6.19
C LEU A 134 -10.61 34.59 -6.82
N GLU A 135 -11.89 34.95 -6.65
CA GLU A 135 -13.02 34.30 -7.32
C GLU A 135 -12.94 34.45 -8.84
N ASP A 136 -12.68 35.65 -9.34
CA ASP A 136 -12.51 35.92 -10.78
C ASP A 136 -11.39 35.05 -11.39
N LEU A 137 -10.27 34.93 -10.70
CA LEU A 137 -9.14 34.10 -11.14
C LEU A 137 -9.52 32.62 -11.18
N LEU A 138 -10.18 32.11 -10.13
CA LEU A 138 -10.65 30.72 -10.05
C LEU A 138 -11.68 30.39 -11.14
N GLN A 139 -12.52 31.35 -11.54
CA GLN A 139 -13.46 31.16 -12.64
C GLN A 139 -12.77 31.14 -14.01
N LYS A 140 -11.77 32.01 -14.23
CA LYS A 140 -10.99 32.07 -15.48
C LYS A 140 -10.10 30.84 -15.68
N GLU A 141 -9.61 30.24 -14.61
CA GLU A 141 -8.80 29.01 -14.68
C GLU A 141 -9.63 27.74 -14.98
N LYS A 142 -10.96 27.83 -15.01
CA LYS A 142 -11.80 26.69 -15.37
C LYS A 142 -11.57 26.36 -16.86
N PRO A 143 -10.94 25.23 -17.21
CA PRO A 143 -10.78 24.86 -18.61
C PRO A 143 -12.17 24.72 -19.24
N PRO A 144 -12.32 25.02 -20.55
CA PRO A 144 -13.56 24.75 -21.27
C PRO A 144 -13.97 23.29 -21.05
N PRO A 145 -15.28 22.95 -21.07
CA PRO A 145 -15.74 21.59 -20.87
C PRO A 145 -14.95 20.67 -21.80
N ARG A 146 -14.08 19.85 -21.20
CA ARG A 146 -13.33 18.86 -21.94
C ARG A 146 -14.37 17.96 -22.60
N PHE A 147 -14.40 17.99 -23.92
CA PHE A 147 -15.03 16.96 -24.73
C PHE A 147 -14.71 15.59 -24.11
N PRO A 148 -15.66 14.65 -24.09
CA PRO A 148 -15.48 13.36 -23.44
C PRO A 148 -14.18 12.75 -23.96
N ALA A 149 -13.22 12.54 -23.05
CA ALA A 149 -11.97 11.90 -23.38
C ALA A 149 -12.32 10.57 -24.08
N PRO A 150 -11.71 10.25 -25.24
CA PRO A 150 -11.94 8.96 -25.86
C PRO A 150 -11.58 7.91 -24.82
N ALA A 151 -12.50 6.95 -24.68
CA ALA A 151 -12.47 5.86 -23.73
C ALA A 151 -11.02 5.43 -23.48
N ARG A 152 -10.60 5.60 -22.22
CA ARG A 152 -9.39 5.02 -21.65
C ARG A 152 -9.13 3.70 -22.35
N ALA A 153 -8.16 3.69 -23.27
CA ALA A 153 -7.73 2.49 -23.95
C ALA A 153 -7.33 1.55 -22.82
N GLN A 154 -8.19 0.56 -22.58
CA GLN A 154 -7.88 -0.56 -21.73
C GLN A 154 -6.52 -1.02 -22.22
N ALA A 155 -5.54 -1.07 -21.31
CA ALA A 155 -4.28 -1.73 -21.61
C ALA A 155 -4.65 -3.20 -21.92
N ALA A 156 -4.93 -3.47 -23.18
CA ALA A 156 -4.88 -4.78 -23.76
C ALA A 156 -3.40 -5.16 -23.66
N LEU A 157 -3.04 -5.73 -22.52
CA LEU A 157 -1.86 -6.55 -22.43
C LEU A 157 -2.06 -7.61 -23.50
N VAL A 158 -1.28 -7.47 -24.55
CA VAL A 158 -1.01 -8.44 -25.61
C VAL A 158 -1.12 -9.85 -25.05
N GLN A 159 -2.26 -10.50 -25.32
CA GLN A 159 -2.37 -11.95 -25.22
C GLN A 159 -1.66 -12.51 -26.45
N ASN A 160 -0.33 -12.50 -26.43
CA ASN A 160 0.43 -13.31 -27.35
C ASN A 160 0.45 -14.75 -26.83
N ALA A 161 -0.14 -15.59 -27.67
CA ALA A 161 -0.24 -17.03 -27.55
C ALA A 161 1.11 -17.70 -27.21
N ALA A 162 1.08 -18.50 -26.15
CA ALA A 162 1.62 -19.86 -26.13
C ALA A 162 1.28 -20.48 -24.77
N SER A 163 0.06 -20.99 -24.63
CA SER A 163 -0.27 -21.91 -23.55
C SER A 163 0.48 -23.22 -23.80
N PRO A 164 1.41 -23.68 -22.94
CA PRO A 164 1.75 -25.08 -22.96
C PRO A 164 0.54 -25.82 -22.39
N LYS A 165 -0.10 -26.66 -23.21
CA LYS A 165 -1.14 -27.59 -22.78
C LYS A 165 -0.57 -28.41 -21.60
N LEU A 166 -1.13 -28.19 -20.41
CA LEU A 166 -0.87 -29.04 -19.25
C LEU A 166 -1.48 -30.42 -19.53
N LEU A 167 -0.62 -31.41 -19.74
CA LEU A 167 -1.00 -32.82 -19.68
C LEU A 167 -1.56 -33.12 -18.27
N PRO A 168 -2.58 -33.97 -18.11
CA PRO A 168 -3.12 -34.32 -16.80
C PRO A 168 -2.09 -35.17 -16.04
N LEU A 169 -1.28 -34.54 -15.18
CA LEU A 169 -0.40 -35.25 -14.27
C LEU A 169 -1.25 -35.86 -13.15
N ARG A 170 -1.62 -37.13 -13.33
CA ARG A 170 -2.30 -37.93 -12.31
C ARG A 170 -1.35 -38.15 -11.13
N GLY A 171 -1.51 -37.34 -10.09
CA GLY A 171 -0.84 -37.49 -8.80
C GLY A 171 0.12 -36.36 -8.48
N SER A 172 -0.30 -35.43 -7.62
CA SER A 172 0.58 -34.42 -7.02
C SER A 172 0.38 -34.43 -5.50
N PRO A 173 1.44 -34.56 -4.68
CA PRO A 173 1.34 -34.60 -3.21
C PRO A 173 1.11 -33.22 -2.57
N LEU A 174 0.79 -32.18 -3.35
CA LEU A 174 0.68 -30.80 -2.89
C LEU A 174 -0.72 -30.43 -2.38
N ARG A 175 -1.34 -31.30 -1.58
CA ARG A 175 -2.59 -31.00 -0.86
C ARG A 175 -2.40 -30.70 0.63
N LEU A 176 -1.18 -30.38 1.04
CA LEU A 176 -0.87 -29.98 2.41
C LEU A 176 -0.29 -28.56 2.47
N ILE A 177 -0.97 -27.59 1.84
CA ILE A 177 -0.72 -26.16 2.06
C ILE A 177 -2.07 -25.50 2.35
N ARG A 178 -2.62 -25.81 3.53
CA ARG A 178 -3.51 -24.88 4.23
C ARG A 178 -2.88 -24.64 5.60
N HIS A 179 -2.64 -23.36 5.86
CA HIS A 179 -2.01 -22.79 7.07
C HIS A 179 -0.48 -22.93 7.15
N ILE A 180 0.23 -21.98 6.53
CA ILE A 180 1.52 -21.54 7.06
C ILE A 180 1.23 -20.22 7.79
N PRO A 181 1.27 -20.19 9.13
CA PRO A 181 1.33 -18.93 9.86
C PRO A 181 2.59 -18.20 9.42
N LEU A 182 2.48 -16.91 9.07
CA LEU A 182 3.62 -16.04 8.82
C LEU A 182 4.58 -16.14 10.02
N LEU A 183 5.70 -16.85 9.84
CA LEU A 183 6.69 -17.01 10.89
C LEU A 183 7.36 -15.65 11.10
N SER A 184 7.04 -15.00 12.21
CA SER A 184 7.91 -13.98 12.80
C SER A 184 9.28 -14.60 13.10
N PRO A 185 10.38 -13.84 13.01
CA PRO A 185 11.71 -14.38 13.26
C PRO A 185 11.85 -14.64 14.76
N ARG A 186 11.92 -15.90 15.17
CA ARG A 186 12.38 -16.27 16.52
C ARG A 186 13.87 -16.64 16.48
N PRO A 187 14.69 -16.13 17.39
CA PRO A 187 16.12 -16.42 17.43
C PRO A 187 16.37 -17.87 17.86
N PHE A 188 17.34 -18.52 17.22
CA PHE A 188 17.74 -19.89 17.50
C PHE A 188 18.40 -20.00 18.88
N HIS A 189 17.81 -20.76 19.80
CA HIS A 189 18.53 -21.25 20.97
C HIS A 189 19.51 -22.36 20.53
N LEU A 190 20.81 -22.05 20.58
CA LEU A 190 21.87 -23.04 20.48
C LEU A 190 21.87 -23.92 21.74
N GLN A 191 21.36 -25.15 21.62
CA GLN A 191 21.60 -26.19 22.62
C GLN A 191 22.96 -26.84 22.33
N LYS A 192 23.94 -26.60 23.20
CA LYS A 192 25.27 -27.23 23.14
C LYS A 192 25.16 -28.75 23.37
N PRO A 193 26.02 -29.57 22.73
CA PRO A 193 26.00 -31.02 22.90
C PRO A 193 26.54 -31.44 24.28
N PRO A 194 26.11 -32.58 24.83
CA PRO A 194 26.60 -33.05 26.12
C PRO A 194 28.04 -33.55 26.03
N HIS A 195 28.83 -33.21 27.04
CA HIS A 195 30.17 -33.76 27.25
C HIS A 195 30.06 -35.21 27.76
N ARG A 196 30.83 -36.09 27.10
CA ARG A 196 31.31 -37.43 27.47
C ARG A 196 30.43 -38.30 28.38
#